data_AF-A0A9E3HXL4-F1
#
_entry.id   AF-A0A9E3HXL4-F1
#
_cell.length_a   1.000
_cell.length_b   1.000
_cell.length_c   1.000
_cell.angle_alpha   90.00
_cell.angle_beta   90.00
_cell.angle_gamma   90.00
#
_symmetry.space_group_name_H-M   'P 1'
#
loop_
_entity.id
_entity.type
_entity.pdbx_description
1 polymer ?
#
loop_
_entity_poly.entity_id
_entity_poly.type
_entity_poly.pdbx_seq_one_letter_code
_entity_poly.pdbx_strand_id
1 'polypeptide(L)'
;MLIHVEDIIPGMLLESAISLKAGSYLLTPQEIPDGLDEKVIESIHRFSSQFSPLPHFVNIVEDDRTLVKLHEILTADIGRVADTIRAGGDFPNFLSDADLGEKVGRVLEKVLSNPDIIREVYQFKNASREGADSKSAFLDHTFRVTLLSVALGVRLHMSVIALINLVAASLMHDIGILQTEIYPRMGELDELNDRQVQEWVDEHARLSAEAFGKAQMTMLPQTKADIRRAIEHHHRIDLATEKKRSLAAVLHLADLVDEMIGPMPHQLRYNFNPVQLREIGRKMAQRAGINRVTLALVKLYRKVPPAWPMVLELAELFGLQELTIENYEQKLKEIFDICPYGMQRPYPQLGGSQVPRMVYCKDREKEHDCEHYGRAQVAIQTPSGKMVQYYKCGTMTNALVELNKEIRPTVE
;
A
#
# COMPACT_ATOMS: atom_id res chain seq x y z
N MET A 1 18.15 6.53 3.80
CA MET A 1 16.97 7.41 3.83
C MET A 1 17.25 8.75 4.50
N LEU A 2 16.76 9.86 3.94
CA LEU A 2 16.91 11.18 4.55
C LEU A 2 15.80 11.40 5.61
N ILE A 3 16.14 12.02 6.75
CA ILE A 3 15.19 12.38 7.82
C ILE A 3 15.49 13.78 8.36
N HIS A 4 14.46 14.57 8.62
CA HIS A 4 14.58 15.83 9.35
C HIS A 4 15.12 15.60 10.77
N VAL A 5 15.98 16.48 11.26
CA VAL A 5 16.60 16.37 12.61
C VAL A 5 15.58 16.34 13.74
N GLU A 6 14.39 16.89 13.55
CA GLU A 6 13.35 16.88 14.58
C GLU A 6 12.66 15.52 14.74
N ASP A 7 12.84 14.65 13.77
CA ASP A 7 12.19 13.33 13.73
C ASP A 7 13.16 12.20 14.11
N ILE A 8 14.41 12.51 14.43
CA ILE A 8 15.38 11.51 14.87
C ILE A 8 15.01 11.00 16.27
N ILE A 9 15.08 9.70 16.45
CA ILE A 9 14.78 9.03 17.73
C ILE A 9 15.94 8.14 18.16
N PRO A 10 16.06 7.84 19.46
CA PRO A 10 17.10 6.95 19.95
C PRO A 10 17.10 5.59 19.24
N GLY A 11 18.30 5.12 18.91
CA GLY A 11 18.59 3.85 18.26
C GLY A 11 18.58 3.88 16.73
N MET A 12 18.17 4.98 16.07
CA MET A 12 18.30 5.11 14.62
C MET A 12 19.76 4.98 14.18
N LEU A 13 20.04 4.29 13.07
CA LEU A 13 21.41 4.08 12.59
C LEU A 13 21.74 5.07 11.48
N LEU A 14 22.86 5.78 11.55
CA LEU A 14 23.29 6.64 10.44
C LEU A 14 23.74 5.80 9.25
N GLU A 15 23.18 6.10 8.08
CA GLU A 15 23.59 5.48 6.81
C GLU A 15 24.87 6.12 6.27
N SER A 16 25.05 7.41 6.50
CA SER A 16 26.27 8.13 6.13
C SER A 16 26.65 9.17 7.18
N ALA A 17 27.89 9.63 7.12
CA ALA A 17 28.38 10.65 8.04
C ALA A 17 27.62 11.98 7.85
N ILE A 18 27.31 12.63 8.97
CA ILE A 18 26.68 13.95 8.95
C ILE A 18 27.76 14.98 8.63
N SER A 19 27.68 15.53 7.42
CA SER A 19 28.65 16.52 6.93
C SER A 19 28.19 17.93 7.23
N LEU A 20 29.08 18.75 7.77
CA LEU A 20 28.86 20.18 7.98
C LEU A 20 29.29 20.98 6.74
N LYS A 21 28.69 22.16 6.54
CA LYS A 21 29.01 23.12 5.46
C LYS A 21 30.48 23.53 5.43
N ALA A 22 31.16 23.47 6.57
CA ALA A 22 32.59 23.74 6.68
C ALA A 22 33.48 22.62 6.12
N GLY A 23 32.91 21.50 5.65
CA GLY A 23 33.65 20.36 5.11
C GLY A 23 34.12 19.35 6.17
N SER A 24 33.82 19.57 7.45
CA SER A 24 34.05 18.62 8.54
C SER A 24 32.85 17.69 8.75
N TYR A 25 33.06 16.57 9.44
CA TYR A 25 31.99 15.67 9.88
C TYR A 25 31.61 15.96 11.32
N LEU A 26 30.30 15.96 11.61
CA LEU A 26 29.79 16.05 12.97
C LEU A 26 29.85 14.70 13.68
N LEU A 27 29.36 13.67 13.00
CA LEU A 27 29.26 12.28 13.47
C LEU A 27 29.43 11.33 12.29
N THR A 28 30.18 10.26 12.50
CA THR A 28 30.34 9.15 11.57
C THR A 28 29.62 7.90 12.08
N PRO A 29 29.14 7.01 11.20
CA PRO A 29 28.50 5.76 11.63
C PRO A 29 29.40 4.87 12.52
N GLN A 30 30.73 5.01 12.40
CA GLN A 30 31.68 4.27 13.23
C GLN A 30 31.73 4.75 14.69
N GLU A 31 31.41 6.02 14.95
CA GLU A 31 31.42 6.61 16.29
C GLU A 31 30.19 6.24 17.11
N ILE A 32 29.13 5.78 16.45
CA ILE A 32 27.84 5.42 17.04
C ILE A 32 27.33 4.06 16.50
N PRO A 33 28.07 2.97 16.73
CA PRO A 33 27.78 1.67 16.12
C PRO A 33 26.41 1.10 16.54
N ASP A 34 25.91 1.51 17.70
CA ASP A 34 24.61 1.08 18.24
C ASP A 34 23.47 2.08 17.92
N GLY A 35 23.76 3.12 17.13
CA GLY A 35 22.80 4.15 16.72
C GLY A 35 22.83 5.43 17.55
N LEU A 36 21.90 6.33 17.25
CA LEU A 36 21.75 7.63 17.88
C LEU A 36 21.30 7.48 19.34
N ASP A 37 21.99 8.09 20.30
CA ASP A 37 21.48 8.25 21.66
C ASP A 37 20.91 9.67 21.87
N GLU A 38 20.28 9.93 23.01
CA GLU A 38 19.68 11.24 23.31
C GLU A 38 20.69 12.40 23.23
N LYS A 39 21.95 12.16 23.61
CA LYS A 39 23.00 13.20 23.60
C LYS A 39 23.48 13.50 22.19
N VAL A 40 23.61 12.46 21.37
CA VAL A 40 23.95 12.55 19.96
C VAL A 40 22.84 13.30 19.22
N ILE A 41 21.58 12.99 19.52
CA ILE A 41 20.40 13.67 18.98
C ILE A 41 20.43 15.16 19.33
N GLU A 42 20.63 15.51 20.60
CA GLU A 42 20.73 16.91 21.03
C GLU A 42 21.86 17.67 20.29
N SER A 43 23.00 17.00 20.08
CA SER A 43 24.11 17.55 19.29
C SER A 43 23.68 17.79 17.84
N ILE A 44 23.05 16.81 17.20
CA ILE A 44 22.54 16.92 15.83
C ILE A 44 21.58 18.12 15.71
N HIS A 45 20.64 18.28 16.63
CA HIS A 45 19.73 19.43 16.66
C HIS A 45 20.48 20.76 16.72
N ARG A 46 21.48 20.86 17.60
CA ARG A 46 22.27 22.08 17.81
C ARG A 46 23.05 22.51 16.56
N PHE A 47 23.51 21.55 15.76
CA PHE A 47 24.32 21.80 14.57
C PHE A 47 23.54 21.70 13.25
N SER A 48 22.24 21.42 13.30
CA SER A 48 21.38 21.13 12.15
C SER A 48 21.40 22.18 11.03
N SER A 49 21.45 23.47 11.39
CA SER A 49 21.53 24.58 10.43
C SER A 49 22.83 24.61 9.61
N GLN A 50 23.85 23.89 10.07
CA GLN A 50 25.17 23.79 9.45
C GLN A 50 25.32 22.56 8.56
N PHE A 51 24.28 21.75 8.34
CA PHE A 51 24.38 20.54 7.54
C PHE A 51 24.51 20.83 6.04
N SER A 52 25.21 19.93 5.34
CA SER A 52 25.45 19.98 3.90
C SER A 52 25.15 18.62 3.28
N PRO A 53 24.50 18.55 2.10
CA PRO A 53 24.00 19.66 1.29
C PRO A 53 22.66 20.24 1.75
N LEU A 54 21.93 19.53 2.62
CA LEU A 54 20.58 19.89 3.06
C LEU A 54 20.60 20.33 4.54
N PRO A 55 20.11 21.55 4.86
CA PRO A 55 20.05 22.02 6.24
C PRO A 55 18.99 21.21 6.99
N HIS A 56 19.30 20.77 8.21
CA HIS A 56 18.37 20.04 9.09
C HIS A 56 17.99 18.62 8.66
N PHE A 57 18.77 17.99 7.79
CA PHE A 57 18.52 16.61 7.39
C PHE A 57 19.73 15.69 7.61
N VAL A 58 19.46 14.44 7.98
CA VAL A 58 20.46 13.40 8.21
C VAL A 58 20.10 12.14 7.43
N ASN A 59 21.10 11.39 6.98
CA ASN A 59 20.90 10.10 6.29
C ASN A 59 20.93 8.96 7.31
N ILE A 60 19.85 8.20 7.37
CA ILE A 60 19.57 7.16 8.34
C ILE A 60 19.25 5.87 7.59
N VAL A 61 19.70 4.73 8.12
CA VAL A 61 19.39 3.40 7.58
C VAL A 61 17.89 3.19 7.62
N GLU A 62 17.36 2.59 6.57
CA GLU A 62 15.95 2.20 6.50
C GLU A 62 15.65 1.13 7.54
N ASP A 63 14.68 1.41 8.41
CA ASP A 63 14.24 0.49 9.43
C ASP A 63 12.75 0.66 9.77
N ASP A 64 12.19 -0.36 10.41
CA ASP A 64 10.81 -0.37 10.91
C ASP A 64 10.51 0.81 11.85
N ARG A 65 11.52 1.34 12.54
CA ARG A 65 11.36 2.42 13.54
C ARG A 65 10.96 3.72 12.87
N THR A 66 11.53 4.00 11.70
CA THR A 66 11.18 5.20 10.95
C THR A 66 9.75 5.16 10.44
N LEU A 67 9.28 3.98 10.01
CA LEU A 67 7.89 3.75 9.63
C LEU A 67 6.95 4.00 10.81
N VAL A 68 7.27 3.45 11.98
CA VAL A 68 6.51 3.67 13.21
C VAL A 68 6.43 5.17 13.53
N LYS A 69 7.55 5.91 13.40
CA LYS A 69 7.56 7.36 13.66
C LYS A 69 6.68 8.14 12.68
N LEU A 70 6.73 7.82 11.40
CA LEU A 70 5.88 8.46 10.38
C LEU A 70 4.40 8.17 10.66
N HIS A 71 4.07 6.93 11.02
CA HIS A 71 2.73 6.53 11.44
C HIS A 71 2.27 7.30 12.68
N GLU A 72 3.10 7.42 13.71
CA GLU A 72 2.79 8.19 14.92
C GLU A 72 2.48 9.66 14.62
N ILE A 73 3.30 10.32 13.79
CA ILE A 73 3.12 11.72 13.41
C ILE A 73 1.79 11.90 12.67
N LEU A 74 1.56 11.11 11.63
CA LEU A 74 0.35 11.22 10.81
C LEU A 74 -0.90 10.83 11.59
N THR A 75 -0.86 9.78 12.41
CA THR A 75 -1.99 9.36 13.24
C THR A 75 -2.30 10.40 14.31
N ALA A 76 -1.29 11.01 14.96
CA ALA A 76 -1.52 12.10 15.91
C ALA A 76 -2.19 13.30 15.22
N ASP A 77 -1.72 13.67 14.03
CA ASP A 77 -2.25 14.79 13.28
C ASP A 77 -3.67 14.57 12.77
N ILE A 78 -3.90 13.47 12.05
CA ILE A 78 -5.25 13.13 11.56
C ILE A 78 -6.18 12.89 12.77
N GLY A 79 -5.65 12.35 13.88
CA GLY A 79 -6.38 12.22 15.15
C GLY A 79 -6.87 13.55 15.72
N ARG A 80 -6.01 14.58 15.78
CA ARG A 80 -6.38 15.95 16.20
C ARG A 80 -7.48 16.53 15.32
N VAL A 81 -7.36 16.34 14.01
CA VAL A 81 -8.35 16.79 13.02
C VAL A 81 -9.68 16.10 13.25
N ALA A 82 -9.65 14.78 13.39
CA ALA A 82 -10.83 13.99 13.63
C ALA A 82 -11.56 14.41 14.92
N ASP A 83 -10.84 14.67 16.00
CA ASP A 83 -11.44 15.13 17.27
C ASP A 83 -12.08 16.51 17.15
N THR A 84 -11.46 17.41 16.39
CA THR A 84 -11.97 18.78 16.17
C THR A 84 -13.29 18.76 15.40
N ILE A 85 -13.35 17.97 14.33
CA ILE A 85 -14.57 17.79 13.51
C ILE A 85 -15.69 17.21 14.36
N ARG A 86 -15.39 16.17 15.14
CA ARG A 86 -16.37 15.52 16.03
C ARG A 86 -16.91 16.47 17.11
N ALA A 87 -16.11 17.43 17.56
CA ALA A 87 -16.54 18.44 18.51
C ALA A 87 -17.45 19.54 17.89
N GLY A 88 -17.78 19.43 16.60
CA GLY A 88 -18.54 20.45 15.87
C GLY A 88 -17.74 21.73 15.63
N GLY A 89 -16.41 21.67 15.80
CA GLY A 89 -15.53 22.75 15.41
C GLY A 89 -15.51 22.92 13.90
N ASP A 90 -15.13 24.11 13.45
CA ASP A 90 -14.63 24.27 12.09
C ASP A 90 -13.42 23.35 11.88
N PHE A 91 -12.88 23.30 10.66
CA PHE A 91 -11.71 22.48 10.31
C PHE A 91 -10.37 23.24 10.48
N PRO A 92 -10.04 23.98 11.57
CA PRO A 92 -8.75 24.63 11.63
C PRO A 92 -7.68 23.56 11.89
N ASN A 93 -6.53 23.79 11.26
CA ASN A 93 -5.20 23.27 11.61
C ASN A 93 -4.61 22.08 10.86
N PHE A 94 -5.32 21.20 10.14
CA PHE A 94 -4.55 20.26 9.28
C PHE A 94 -3.88 20.97 8.11
N LEU A 95 -4.63 21.92 7.54
CA LEU A 95 -4.34 22.56 6.26
C LEU A 95 -3.89 24.03 6.41
N SER A 96 -4.11 24.65 7.58
CA SER A 96 -3.67 26.01 7.92
C SER A 96 -2.36 26.04 8.71
N ASP A 97 -1.93 24.91 9.28
CA ASP A 97 -0.58 24.79 9.85
C ASP A 97 0.45 24.85 8.72
N ALA A 98 1.54 25.57 8.95
CA ALA A 98 2.73 25.54 8.09
C ALA A 98 3.26 24.09 7.87
N ASP A 99 2.85 23.18 8.75
CA ASP A 99 3.27 21.78 8.82
C ASP A 99 2.62 20.87 7.77
N LEU A 100 1.55 21.22 7.03
CA LEU A 100 1.07 20.29 5.99
C LEU A 100 2.12 20.09 4.90
N GLY A 101 2.77 21.18 4.48
CA GLY A 101 3.88 21.11 3.53
C GLY A 101 5.02 20.25 4.10
N GLU A 102 5.25 20.32 5.40
CA GLU A 102 6.23 19.51 6.09
C GLU A 102 5.83 18.03 6.18
N LYS A 103 4.59 17.71 6.55
CA LYS A 103 4.03 16.35 6.59
C LYS A 103 4.04 15.71 5.21
N VAL A 104 3.64 16.47 4.19
CA VAL A 104 3.75 16.06 2.80
C VAL A 104 5.21 15.82 2.43
N GLY A 105 6.10 16.74 2.80
CA GLY A 105 7.55 16.59 2.62
C GLY A 105 8.09 15.31 3.25
N ARG A 106 7.74 15.03 4.50
CA ARG A 106 8.13 13.83 5.26
C ARG A 106 7.62 12.56 4.58
N VAL A 107 6.33 12.49 4.20
CA VAL A 107 5.79 11.34 3.46
C VAL A 107 6.54 11.12 2.15
N LEU A 108 6.73 12.18 1.35
CA LEU A 108 7.43 12.10 0.08
C LEU A 108 8.87 11.66 0.26
N GLU A 109 9.59 12.26 1.21
CA GLU A 109 10.96 11.90 1.55
C GLU A 109 11.07 10.42 1.89
N LYS A 110 10.17 9.90 2.73
CA LYS A 110 10.16 8.50 3.16
C LYS A 110 9.92 7.55 1.99
N VAL A 111 8.89 7.79 1.19
CA VAL A 111 8.56 6.93 0.05
C VAL A 111 9.58 7.05 -1.09
N LEU A 112 10.13 8.24 -1.34
CA LEU A 112 11.16 8.44 -2.36
C LEU A 112 12.49 7.81 -1.96
N SER A 113 12.82 7.82 -0.66
CA SER A 113 14.04 7.21 -0.16
C SER A 113 13.94 5.69 -0.10
N ASN A 114 12.78 5.15 0.28
CA ASN A 114 12.50 3.71 0.30
C ASN A 114 11.16 3.41 -0.39
N PRO A 115 11.14 3.19 -1.72
CA PRO A 115 9.90 2.86 -2.43
C PRO A 115 9.30 1.51 -2.00
N ASP A 116 10.11 0.61 -1.46
CA ASP A 116 9.69 -0.73 -1.01
C ASP A 116 9.10 -0.73 0.41
N ILE A 117 9.15 0.41 1.11
CA ILE A 117 8.54 0.63 2.44
C ILE A 117 7.06 0.25 2.49
N ILE A 118 6.37 0.34 1.35
CA ILE A 118 4.97 -0.03 1.23
C ILE A 118 4.76 -1.53 1.40
N ARG A 119 5.74 -2.35 0.99
CA ARG A 119 5.70 -3.80 1.24
C ARG A 119 5.75 -4.07 2.72
N GLU A 120 6.56 -3.36 3.49
CA GLU A 120 6.67 -3.53 4.94
C GLU A 120 5.36 -3.15 5.63
N VAL A 121 4.75 -2.02 5.24
CA VAL A 121 3.44 -1.57 5.75
C VAL A 121 2.34 -2.64 5.58
N TYR A 122 2.35 -3.37 4.46
CA TYR A 122 1.37 -4.43 4.17
C TYR A 122 1.83 -5.86 4.49
N GLN A 123 3.11 -6.08 4.75
CA GLN A 123 3.66 -7.32 5.31
C GLN A 123 3.54 -7.35 6.83
N PHE A 124 3.49 -6.17 7.46
CA PHE A 124 3.23 -6.06 8.88
C PHE A 124 1.87 -6.67 9.17
N LYS A 125 1.90 -7.69 10.03
CA LYS A 125 0.76 -8.10 10.82
C LYS A 125 0.37 -6.94 11.76
N ASN A 126 -0.18 -5.86 11.20
CA ASN A 126 -1.32 -5.20 11.82
C ASN A 126 -2.51 -6.13 11.53
N ALA A 127 -2.49 -7.40 11.97
CA ALA A 127 -3.05 -7.74 13.27
C ALA A 127 -4.03 -6.64 13.65
N SER A 128 -5.23 -6.72 13.06
CA SER A 128 -6.45 -6.76 13.85
C SER A 128 -6.11 -6.72 15.34
N ARG A 129 -5.97 -5.51 15.89
CA ARG A 129 -6.22 -5.34 17.31
C ARG A 129 -7.69 -5.66 17.40
N GLU A 130 -8.02 -6.89 17.79
CA GLU A 130 -9.39 -7.22 18.16
C GLU A 130 -9.84 -6.13 19.15
N GLY A 131 -10.83 -5.34 18.74
CA GLY A 131 -11.30 -4.18 19.51
C GLY A 131 -10.67 -2.81 19.17
N ALA A 132 -9.96 -2.64 18.05
CA ALA A 132 -9.65 -1.30 17.54
C ALA A 132 -10.97 -0.56 17.27
N ASP A 133 -11.09 0.66 17.80
CA ASP A 133 -12.27 1.48 17.55
C ASP A 133 -12.32 1.95 16.09
N SER A 134 -13.50 2.35 15.62
CA SER A 134 -13.71 2.83 14.24
C SER A 134 -12.79 4.00 13.89
N LYS A 135 -12.35 4.79 14.89
CA LYS A 135 -11.42 5.90 14.71
C LYS A 135 -10.03 5.38 14.33
N SER A 136 -9.45 4.46 15.10
CA SER A 136 -8.13 3.89 14.81
C SER A 136 -8.10 3.23 13.43
N ALA A 137 -9.13 2.43 13.10
CA ALA A 137 -9.20 1.76 11.81
C ALA A 137 -9.24 2.76 10.63
N PHE A 138 -10.00 3.84 10.80
CA PHE A 138 -10.06 4.95 9.84
C PHE A 138 -8.70 5.65 9.67
N LEU A 139 -8.02 6.00 10.77
CA LEU A 139 -6.72 6.68 10.71
C LEU A 139 -5.66 5.80 10.03
N ASP A 140 -5.64 4.51 10.38
CA ASP A 140 -4.71 3.56 9.80
C ASP A 140 -4.97 3.36 8.30
N HIS A 141 -6.24 3.37 7.87
CA HIS A 141 -6.61 3.33 6.46
C HIS A 141 -6.09 4.56 5.71
N THR A 142 -6.40 5.77 6.19
CA THR A 142 -5.91 7.03 5.57
C THR A 142 -4.39 7.04 5.43
N PHE A 143 -3.66 6.59 6.45
CA PHE A 143 -2.21 6.47 6.42
C PHE A 143 -1.73 5.51 5.32
N ARG A 144 -2.27 4.29 5.28
CA ARG A 144 -1.85 3.28 4.30
C ARG A 144 -2.18 3.69 2.86
N VAL A 145 -3.38 4.24 2.63
CA VAL A 145 -3.79 4.78 1.32
C VAL A 145 -2.86 5.90 0.89
N THR A 146 -2.46 6.79 1.81
CA THR A 146 -1.51 7.87 1.51
C THR A 146 -0.17 7.31 1.05
N LEU A 147 0.43 6.39 1.81
CA LEU A 147 1.72 5.79 1.43
C LEU A 147 1.63 5.03 0.11
N LEU A 148 0.57 4.22 -0.07
CA LEU A 148 0.37 3.44 -1.29
C LEU A 148 0.18 4.33 -2.52
N SER A 149 -0.62 5.39 -2.38
CA SER A 149 -0.85 6.37 -3.45
C SER A 149 0.47 6.99 -3.91
N VAL A 150 1.31 7.44 -2.95
CA VAL A 150 2.61 8.05 -3.27
C VAL A 150 3.55 7.03 -3.90
N ALA A 151 3.67 5.83 -3.35
CA ALA A 151 4.54 4.79 -3.90
C ALA A 151 4.16 4.46 -5.35
N LEU A 152 2.85 4.31 -5.62
CA LEU A 152 2.34 4.09 -6.96
C LEU A 152 2.60 5.31 -7.87
N GLY A 153 2.40 6.53 -7.37
CA GLY A 153 2.69 7.76 -8.13
C GLY A 153 4.17 7.88 -8.51
N VAL A 154 5.09 7.50 -7.62
CA VAL A 154 6.54 7.48 -7.87
C VAL A 154 6.87 6.49 -8.99
N ARG A 155 6.33 5.26 -8.91
CA ARG A 155 6.46 4.23 -9.93
C ARG A 155 5.91 4.65 -11.29
N LEU A 156 4.83 5.44 -11.29
CA LEU A 156 4.25 6.01 -12.50
C LEU A 156 5.00 7.24 -13.04
N HIS A 157 6.08 7.66 -12.38
CA HIS A 157 6.87 8.85 -12.69
C HIS A 157 6.02 10.13 -12.70
N MET A 158 5.17 10.31 -11.69
CA MET A 158 4.47 11.57 -11.46
C MET A 158 5.46 12.66 -11.03
N SER A 159 5.18 13.91 -11.37
CA SER A 159 6.02 15.04 -10.95
C SER A 159 5.91 15.24 -9.43
N VAL A 160 6.91 15.89 -8.83
CA VAL A 160 6.90 16.22 -7.40
C VAL A 160 5.63 16.99 -7.01
N ILE A 161 5.18 17.94 -7.84
CA ILE A 161 3.93 18.67 -7.61
C ILE A 161 2.72 17.74 -7.61
N ALA A 162 2.65 16.79 -8.55
CA ALA A 162 1.55 15.83 -8.60
C ALA A 162 1.58 14.87 -7.40
N LEU A 163 2.77 14.50 -6.91
CA LEU A 163 2.93 13.69 -5.70
C LEU A 163 2.51 14.47 -4.44
N ILE A 164 2.89 15.75 -4.32
CA ILE A 164 2.43 16.65 -3.25
C ILE A 164 0.90 16.69 -3.21
N ASN A 165 0.27 16.90 -4.37
CA ASN A 165 -1.18 16.95 -4.48
C ASN A 165 -1.82 15.60 -4.13
N LEU A 166 -1.17 14.49 -4.50
CA LEU A 166 -1.65 13.16 -4.19
C LEU A 166 -1.59 12.88 -2.68
N VAL A 167 -0.55 13.32 -1.98
CA VAL A 167 -0.45 13.23 -0.52
C VAL A 167 -1.57 14.05 0.13
N ALA A 168 -1.78 15.28 -0.31
CA ALA A 168 -2.85 16.13 0.22
C ALA A 168 -4.25 15.54 -0.03
N ALA A 169 -4.49 14.99 -1.23
CA ALA A 169 -5.75 14.34 -1.56
C ALA A 169 -5.98 13.09 -0.71
N SER A 170 -4.99 12.20 -0.62
CA SER A 170 -5.08 10.95 0.13
C SER A 170 -5.20 11.13 1.65
N LEU A 171 -4.56 12.14 2.24
CA LEU A 171 -4.73 12.44 3.67
C LEU A 171 -6.15 12.92 4.01
N MET A 172 -6.88 13.47 3.02
CA MET A 172 -8.16 14.12 3.22
C MET A 172 -9.34 13.40 2.57
N HIS A 173 -9.11 12.33 1.79
CA HIS A 173 -10.13 11.73 0.92
C HIS A 173 -11.38 11.28 1.67
N ASP A 174 -11.19 10.76 2.87
CA ASP A 174 -12.25 10.16 3.69
C ASP A 174 -12.64 11.00 4.91
N ILE A 175 -12.12 12.22 5.06
CA ILE A 175 -12.37 13.04 6.25
C ILE A 175 -13.85 13.40 6.45
N GLY A 176 -14.63 13.38 5.37
CA GLY A 176 -16.08 13.55 5.35
C GLY A 176 -16.84 12.41 6.04
N ILE A 177 -16.25 11.21 6.16
CA ILE A 177 -16.87 10.08 6.89
C ILE A 177 -17.22 10.50 8.31
N LEU A 178 -16.36 11.29 8.97
CA LEU A 178 -16.55 11.75 10.35
C LEU A 178 -17.79 12.62 10.56
N GLN A 179 -18.34 13.17 9.47
CA GLN A 179 -19.55 14.00 9.46
C GLN A 179 -20.80 13.20 9.08
N THR A 180 -20.66 11.93 8.69
CA THR A 180 -21.79 11.06 8.35
C THR A 180 -22.46 10.49 9.59
N GLU A 181 -23.77 10.23 9.52
CA GLU A 181 -24.54 9.67 10.64
C GLU A 181 -24.08 8.25 11.04
N ILE A 182 -23.49 7.50 10.10
CA ILE A 182 -23.07 6.12 10.30
C ILE A 182 -21.68 6.00 10.93
N TYR A 183 -20.88 7.06 11.01
CA TYR A 183 -19.52 7.02 11.58
C TYR A 183 -19.39 6.35 12.97
N PRO A 184 -20.23 6.64 13.97
CA PRO A 184 -20.15 5.95 15.26
C PRO A 184 -20.49 4.45 15.18
N ARG A 185 -21.07 4.02 14.05
CA ARG A 185 -21.62 2.69 13.81
C ARG A 185 -21.15 2.12 12.46
N MET A 186 -19.91 2.39 12.07
CA MET A 186 -19.39 2.01 10.74
C MET A 186 -19.54 0.51 10.42
N GLY A 187 -19.60 -0.38 11.41
CA GLY A 187 -19.89 -1.80 11.18
C GLY A 187 -21.28 -2.08 10.61
N GLU A 188 -22.25 -1.18 10.81
CA GLU A 188 -23.60 -1.27 10.24
C GLU A 188 -23.63 -0.96 8.74
N LEU A 189 -22.53 -0.48 8.14
CA LEU A 189 -22.44 -0.32 6.68
C LEU A 189 -22.76 -1.64 5.99
N ASP A 190 -22.32 -2.78 6.53
CA ASP A 190 -22.56 -4.12 5.99
C ASP A 190 -24.04 -4.53 5.94
N GLU A 191 -24.91 -3.83 6.67
CA GLU A 191 -26.35 -4.07 6.71
C GLU A 191 -27.12 -3.22 5.68
N LEU A 192 -26.46 -2.22 5.09
CA LEU A 192 -27.05 -1.35 4.07
C LEU A 192 -27.21 -2.09 2.74
N ASN A 193 -28.27 -1.75 2.00
CA ASN A 193 -28.40 -2.20 0.61
C ASN A 193 -27.53 -1.35 -0.34
N ASP A 194 -27.31 -1.84 -1.56
CA ASP A 194 -26.47 -1.20 -2.59
C ASP A 194 -26.79 0.29 -2.81
N ARG A 195 -28.08 0.68 -2.74
CA ARG A 195 -28.48 2.09 -2.92
C ARG A 195 -28.04 2.94 -1.74
N GLN A 196 -28.25 2.48 -0.51
CA GLN A 196 -27.85 3.18 0.70
C GLN A 196 -26.33 3.29 0.81
N VAL A 197 -25.60 2.25 0.41
CA VAL A 197 -24.13 2.29 0.32
C VAL A 197 -23.70 3.36 -0.67
N GLN A 198 -24.31 3.41 -1.86
CA GLN A 198 -23.97 4.43 -2.84
C GLN A 198 -24.30 5.85 -2.37
N GLU A 199 -25.43 6.04 -1.69
CA GLU A 199 -25.81 7.33 -1.09
C GLU A 199 -24.77 7.77 -0.05
N TRP A 200 -24.30 6.86 0.80
CA TRP A 200 -23.25 7.12 1.78
C TRP A 200 -21.89 7.42 1.13
N VAL A 201 -21.53 6.68 0.07
CA VAL A 201 -20.31 6.93 -0.72
C VAL A 201 -20.29 8.35 -1.27
N ASP A 202 -21.42 8.78 -1.83
CA ASP A 202 -21.56 10.12 -2.41
C ASP A 202 -21.51 11.20 -1.33
N GLU A 203 -22.16 10.93 -0.20
CA GLU A 203 -22.22 11.84 0.92
C GLU A 203 -20.82 12.10 1.49
N HIS A 204 -20.06 11.06 1.85
CA HIS A 204 -18.77 11.27 2.49
C HIS A 204 -17.76 11.90 1.53
N ALA A 205 -17.73 11.50 0.25
CA ALA A 205 -16.81 12.07 -0.74
C ALA A 205 -17.09 13.57 -0.96
N ARG A 206 -18.36 13.96 -1.02
CA ARG A 206 -18.77 15.37 -1.08
C ARG A 206 -18.36 16.12 0.18
N LEU A 207 -18.62 15.56 1.37
CA LEU A 207 -18.26 16.19 2.64
C LEU A 207 -16.74 16.36 2.79
N SER A 208 -15.94 15.39 2.33
CA SER A 208 -14.49 15.49 2.27
C SER A 208 -14.03 16.63 1.34
N ALA A 209 -14.60 16.71 0.14
CA ALA A 209 -14.27 17.74 -0.83
C ALA A 209 -14.66 19.15 -0.35
N GLU A 210 -15.79 19.27 0.35
CA GLU A 210 -16.23 20.52 0.99
C GLU A 210 -15.32 20.92 2.15
N ALA A 211 -14.93 19.96 3.00
CA ALA A 211 -13.99 20.19 4.09
C ALA A 211 -12.65 20.72 3.56
N PHE A 212 -12.12 20.09 2.51
CA PHE A 212 -10.93 20.58 1.83
C PHE A 212 -11.15 21.96 1.17
N GLY A 213 -12.30 22.17 0.54
CA GLY A 213 -12.64 23.43 -0.13
C GLY A 213 -12.69 24.64 0.80
N LYS A 214 -13.22 24.45 2.02
CA LYS A 214 -13.33 25.48 3.06
C LYS A 214 -12.01 25.82 3.74
N ALA A 215 -11.00 24.95 3.61
CA ALA A 215 -9.69 25.20 4.19
C ALA A 215 -9.03 26.44 3.57
N GLN A 216 -8.56 27.34 4.44
CA GLN A 216 -7.81 28.54 4.07
C GLN A 216 -6.34 28.17 3.77
N MET A 217 -6.13 27.45 2.66
CA MET A 217 -4.80 27.10 2.20
C MET A 217 -4.30 28.10 1.16
N THR A 218 -3.04 28.53 1.32
CA THR A 218 -2.35 29.27 0.26
C THR A 218 -1.84 28.28 -0.79
N MET A 219 -2.64 28.03 -1.82
CA MET A 219 -2.30 27.16 -2.95
C MET A 219 -2.69 27.82 -4.27
N LEU A 220 -2.03 27.43 -5.36
CA LEU A 220 -2.48 27.83 -6.68
C LEU A 220 -3.91 27.30 -6.94
N PRO A 221 -4.81 28.08 -7.55
CA PRO A 221 -6.20 27.67 -7.77
C PRO A 221 -6.35 26.33 -8.49
N GLN A 222 -5.49 26.08 -9.49
CA GLN A 222 -5.48 24.82 -10.23
C GLN A 222 -5.13 23.63 -9.33
N THR A 223 -4.11 23.77 -8.49
CA THR A 223 -3.69 22.76 -7.53
C THR A 223 -4.81 22.41 -6.56
N LYS A 224 -5.49 23.43 -6.03
CA LYS A 224 -6.66 23.25 -5.15
C LYS A 224 -7.81 22.54 -5.89
N ALA A 225 -8.07 22.89 -7.13
CA ALA A 225 -9.10 22.25 -7.94
C ALA A 225 -8.77 20.77 -8.22
N ASP A 226 -7.51 20.45 -8.54
CA ASP A 226 -7.08 19.08 -8.83
C ASP A 226 -7.18 18.17 -7.60
N ILE A 227 -6.75 18.66 -6.42
CA ILE A 227 -6.86 17.91 -5.15
C ILE A 227 -8.33 17.70 -4.79
N ARG A 228 -9.15 18.75 -4.85
CA ARG A 228 -10.57 18.65 -4.57
C ARG A 228 -11.25 17.66 -5.49
N ARG A 229 -10.95 17.69 -6.80
CA ARG A 229 -11.47 16.73 -7.78
C ARG A 229 -11.07 15.30 -7.44
N ALA A 230 -9.82 15.08 -7.02
CA ALA A 230 -9.37 13.76 -6.60
C ALA A 230 -10.17 13.25 -5.40
N ILE A 231 -10.36 14.08 -4.38
CA ILE A 231 -11.18 13.77 -3.20
C ILE A 231 -12.64 13.51 -3.58
N GLU A 232 -13.24 14.32 -4.46
CA GLU A 232 -14.67 14.22 -4.78
C GLU A 232 -15.02 12.99 -5.63
N HIS A 233 -14.07 12.47 -6.41
CA HIS A 233 -14.35 11.44 -7.42
C HIS A 233 -13.57 10.13 -7.22
N HIS A 234 -12.82 9.97 -6.13
CA HIS A 234 -11.99 8.77 -5.93
C HIS A 234 -12.79 7.45 -5.94
N HIS A 235 -14.07 7.42 -5.58
CA HIS A 235 -14.89 6.21 -5.71
C HIS A 235 -15.59 6.01 -7.07
N ARG A 236 -15.64 7.05 -7.91
CA ARG A 236 -16.48 7.08 -9.12
C ARG A 236 -15.67 7.16 -10.40
N ILE A 237 -14.41 6.79 -10.30
CA ILE A 237 -13.51 6.97 -11.42
C ILE A 237 -13.72 5.88 -12.47
N ASP A 238 -13.86 6.31 -13.72
CA ASP A 238 -13.78 5.40 -14.86
C ASP A 238 -12.33 5.34 -15.34
N LEU A 239 -11.62 4.29 -14.91
CA LEU A 239 -10.23 4.06 -15.32
C LEU A 239 -10.06 3.80 -16.83
N ALA A 240 -11.15 3.57 -17.58
CA ALA A 240 -11.08 3.42 -19.03
C ALA A 240 -10.99 4.77 -19.76
N THR A 241 -11.49 5.84 -19.16
CA THR A 241 -11.52 7.18 -19.76
C THR A 241 -10.57 8.16 -19.09
N GLU A 242 -10.11 7.84 -17.88
CA GLU A 242 -9.20 8.69 -17.12
C GLU A 242 -7.76 8.60 -17.61
N LYS A 243 -7.03 9.70 -17.42
CA LYS A 243 -5.63 9.77 -17.84
C LYS A 243 -4.81 8.83 -16.95
N LYS A 244 -3.84 8.12 -17.55
CA LYS A 244 -2.88 7.17 -16.90
C LYS A 244 -2.21 7.66 -15.59
N ARG A 245 -2.22 8.97 -15.32
CA ARG A 245 -1.57 9.62 -14.17
C ARG A 245 -2.49 10.63 -13.48
N SER A 246 -3.81 10.51 -13.64
CA SER A 246 -4.72 11.40 -12.91
C SER A 246 -4.63 11.09 -11.42
N LEU A 247 -4.61 12.14 -10.59
CA LEU A 247 -4.50 12.00 -9.14
C LEU A 247 -5.63 11.13 -8.59
N ALA A 248 -6.85 11.34 -9.12
CA ALA A 248 -8.02 10.56 -8.78
C ALA A 248 -7.85 9.06 -9.10
N ALA A 249 -7.21 8.71 -10.22
CA ALA A 249 -7.03 7.30 -10.60
C ALA A 249 -6.03 6.57 -9.71
N VAL A 250 -4.94 7.25 -9.37
CA VAL A 250 -3.94 6.69 -8.45
C VAL A 250 -4.52 6.55 -7.05
N LEU A 251 -5.23 7.58 -6.57
CA LEU A 251 -5.91 7.54 -5.27
C LEU A 251 -6.97 6.43 -5.23
N HIS A 252 -7.84 6.35 -6.24
CA HIS A 252 -8.85 5.29 -6.34
C HIS A 252 -8.23 3.89 -6.26
N LEU A 253 -7.16 3.65 -7.01
CA LEU A 253 -6.55 2.32 -7.03
C LEU A 253 -5.89 1.99 -5.69
N ALA A 254 -5.23 2.95 -5.06
CA ALA A 254 -4.62 2.78 -3.74
C ALA A 254 -5.67 2.52 -2.66
N ASP A 255 -6.74 3.31 -2.66
CA ASP A 255 -7.89 3.18 -1.77
C ASP A 255 -8.57 1.81 -1.90
N LEU A 256 -8.95 1.43 -3.12
CA LEU A 256 -9.49 0.10 -3.44
C LEU A 256 -8.58 -1.02 -2.93
N VAL A 257 -7.28 -0.93 -3.17
CA VAL A 257 -6.34 -1.96 -2.72
C VAL A 257 -6.32 -2.05 -1.20
N ASP A 258 -6.26 -0.90 -0.50
CA ASP A 258 -6.25 -0.87 0.96
C ASP A 258 -7.54 -1.43 1.57
N GLU A 259 -8.72 -1.03 1.10
CA GLU A 259 -10.01 -1.57 1.54
C GLU A 259 -10.08 -3.09 1.38
N MET A 260 -9.50 -3.61 0.30
CA MET A 260 -9.55 -5.02 -0.02
C MET A 260 -8.63 -5.88 0.85
N ILE A 261 -7.53 -5.33 1.36
CA ILE A 261 -6.51 -6.06 2.14
C ILE A 261 -6.47 -5.68 3.62
N GLY A 262 -6.92 -4.47 3.96
CA GLY A 262 -6.76 -3.82 5.25
C GLY A 262 -7.87 -4.15 6.25
N PRO A 263 -7.60 -3.91 7.55
CA PRO A 263 -8.61 -3.99 8.60
C PRO A 263 -9.50 -2.73 8.57
N MET A 264 -10.67 -2.83 7.93
CA MET A 264 -11.75 -1.83 8.00
C MET A 264 -12.82 -2.24 9.03
N PRO A 265 -13.64 -1.31 9.53
CA PRO A 265 -14.78 -1.64 10.40
C PRO A 265 -15.94 -2.35 9.68
N HIS A 266 -15.99 -2.33 8.34
CA HIS A 266 -17.05 -2.93 7.50
C HIS A 266 -16.46 -3.76 6.34
N GLN A 267 -17.06 -4.88 5.99
CA GLN A 267 -16.56 -5.79 4.96
C GLN A 267 -16.95 -5.41 3.53
N LEU A 268 -17.95 -4.55 3.36
CA LEU A 268 -18.37 -4.03 2.06
C LEU A 268 -17.26 -3.33 1.29
N ARG A 269 -17.40 -3.34 -0.03
CA ARG A 269 -16.44 -2.77 -0.99
C ARG A 269 -17.17 -1.85 -1.93
N TYR A 270 -16.90 -0.57 -1.79
CA TYR A 270 -17.62 0.48 -2.49
C TYR A 270 -16.90 0.89 -3.79
N ASN A 271 -15.63 0.51 -3.96
CA ASN A 271 -14.86 0.78 -5.18
C ASN A 271 -15.08 -0.20 -6.36
N PHE A 272 -15.82 -1.30 -6.17
CA PHE A 272 -16.26 -2.14 -7.29
C PHE A 272 -17.76 -2.05 -7.52
N ASN A 273 -18.15 -1.73 -8.75
CA ASN A 273 -19.54 -1.78 -9.14
C ASN A 273 -20.03 -3.26 -9.27
N PRO A 274 -21.35 -3.49 -9.28
CA PRO A 274 -21.90 -4.84 -9.38
C PRO A 274 -21.48 -5.63 -10.63
N VAL A 275 -21.15 -4.96 -11.74
CA VAL A 275 -20.67 -5.62 -12.97
C VAL A 275 -19.26 -6.16 -12.73
N GLN A 276 -18.37 -5.35 -12.17
CA GLN A 276 -17.00 -5.74 -11.84
C GLN A 276 -16.97 -6.88 -10.83
N LEU A 277 -17.81 -6.82 -9.79
CA LEU A 277 -17.94 -7.91 -8.80
C LEU A 277 -18.40 -9.23 -9.43
N ARG A 278 -19.29 -9.18 -10.43
CA ARG A 278 -19.70 -10.37 -11.18
C ARG A 278 -18.57 -10.93 -12.03
N GLU A 279 -17.79 -10.05 -12.65
CA GLU A 279 -16.67 -10.44 -13.52
C GLU A 279 -15.51 -11.08 -12.75
N ILE A 280 -15.14 -10.54 -11.59
CA ILE A 280 -14.06 -11.11 -10.76
C ILE A 280 -14.53 -12.34 -9.94
N GLY A 281 -15.84 -12.48 -9.75
CA GLY A 281 -16.49 -13.61 -9.10
C GLY A 281 -16.55 -13.53 -7.56
N ARG A 282 -17.48 -14.30 -6.95
CA ARG A 282 -17.79 -14.22 -5.51
C ARG A 282 -16.60 -14.43 -4.56
N LYS A 283 -15.60 -15.24 -4.95
CA LYS A 283 -14.40 -15.49 -4.12
C LYS A 283 -13.44 -14.30 -4.05
N MET A 284 -13.50 -13.39 -5.03
CA MET A 284 -12.73 -12.16 -5.07
C MET A 284 -13.56 -10.97 -4.58
N ALA A 285 -14.84 -11.16 -4.28
CA ALA A 285 -15.77 -10.15 -3.75
C ALA A 285 -15.67 -9.94 -2.23
N GLN A 286 -14.94 -10.78 -1.49
CA GLN A 286 -14.63 -10.60 -0.06
C GLN A 286 -13.19 -10.10 0.17
N ARG A 287 -12.94 -9.39 1.29
CA ARG A 287 -11.58 -9.00 1.72
C ARG A 287 -10.62 -10.16 1.57
N ALA A 288 -9.48 -9.89 0.93
CA ALA A 288 -8.57 -10.92 0.48
C ALA A 288 -7.14 -10.38 0.46
N GLY A 289 -6.14 -11.27 0.53
CA GLY A 289 -4.75 -10.85 0.40
C GLY A 289 -4.44 -10.20 -0.95
N ILE A 290 -3.38 -9.39 -0.98
CA ILE A 290 -2.94 -8.59 -2.14
C ILE A 290 -2.90 -9.39 -3.45
N ASN A 291 -2.53 -10.67 -3.44
CA ASN A 291 -2.58 -11.52 -4.63
C ASN A 291 -3.94 -11.58 -5.32
N ARG A 292 -5.03 -11.74 -4.55
CA ARG A 292 -6.37 -11.84 -5.13
C ARG A 292 -6.83 -10.50 -5.67
N VAL A 293 -6.45 -9.43 -5.00
CA VAL A 293 -6.67 -8.05 -5.45
C VAL A 293 -5.97 -7.82 -6.78
N THR A 294 -4.67 -8.10 -6.86
CA THR A 294 -3.90 -7.97 -8.10
C THR A 294 -4.48 -8.82 -9.22
N LEU A 295 -4.88 -10.08 -8.96
CA LEU A 295 -5.55 -10.91 -9.98
C LEU A 295 -6.89 -10.31 -10.45
N ALA A 296 -7.69 -9.77 -9.53
CA ALA A 296 -8.95 -9.10 -9.88
C ALA A 296 -8.69 -7.88 -10.79
N LEU A 297 -7.70 -7.05 -10.43
CA LEU A 297 -7.29 -5.89 -11.22
C LEU A 297 -6.75 -6.28 -12.60
N VAL A 298 -5.97 -7.37 -12.71
CA VAL A 298 -5.52 -7.91 -13.99
C VAL A 298 -6.70 -8.35 -14.85
N LYS A 299 -7.69 -9.04 -14.29
CA LYS A 299 -8.88 -9.47 -15.04
C LYS A 299 -9.66 -8.27 -15.61
N LEU A 300 -9.91 -7.27 -14.77
CA LEU A 300 -10.73 -6.11 -15.13
C LEU A 300 -10.00 -5.17 -16.11
N TYR A 301 -8.71 -4.93 -15.93
CA TYR A 301 -8.04 -3.78 -16.54
C TYR A 301 -6.94 -4.13 -17.53
N ARG A 302 -6.63 -5.42 -17.78
CA ARG A 302 -5.60 -5.82 -18.76
C ARG A 302 -5.82 -5.24 -20.15
N LYS A 303 -7.08 -5.11 -20.57
CA LYS A 303 -7.47 -4.59 -21.89
C LYS A 303 -7.83 -3.10 -21.85
N VAL A 304 -7.53 -2.41 -20.75
CA VAL A 304 -7.86 -1.00 -20.53
C VAL A 304 -6.55 -0.20 -20.53
N PRO A 305 -6.13 0.38 -21.68
CA PRO A 305 -4.79 0.95 -21.83
C PRO A 305 -4.41 2.04 -20.81
N PRO A 306 -5.31 2.94 -20.36
CA PRO A 306 -4.96 3.92 -19.34
C PRO A 306 -4.72 3.29 -17.96
N ALA A 307 -5.49 2.26 -17.62
CA ALA A 307 -5.46 1.58 -16.32
C ALA A 307 -4.32 0.56 -16.21
N TRP A 308 -4.03 -0.15 -17.30
CA TRP A 308 -3.12 -1.30 -17.29
C TRP A 308 -1.72 -1.00 -16.73
N PRO A 309 -1.07 0.13 -17.08
CA PRO A 309 0.22 0.47 -16.49
C PRO A 309 0.17 0.63 -14.96
N MET A 310 -0.92 1.17 -14.40
CA MET A 310 -1.06 1.29 -12.95
C MET A 310 -1.15 -0.09 -12.28
N VAL A 311 -1.85 -1.03 -12.92
CA VAL A 311 -1.93 -2.42 -12.45
C VAL A 311 -0.56 -3.12 -12.53
N LEU A 312 0.22 -2.87 -13.58
CA LEU A 312 1.59 -3.40 -13.70
C LEU A 312 2.50 -2.85 -12.59
N GLU A 313 2.50 -1.53 -12.38
CA GLU A 313 3.31 -0.90 -11.33
C GLU A 313 2.90 -1.39 -9.93
N LEU A 314 1.59 -1.54 -9.68
CA LEU A 314 1.08 -2.11 -8.44
C LEU A 314 1.55 -3.56 -8.25
N ALA A 315 1.48 -4.39 -9.29
CA ALA A 315 1.96 -5.77 -9.21
C ALA A 315 3.46 -5.83 -8.92
N GLU A 316 4.26 -4.94 -9.52
CA GLU A 316 5.69 -4.84 -9.24
C GLU A 316 6.00 -4.33 -7.83
N LEU A 317 5.24 -3.35 -7.33
CA LEU A 317 5.36 -2.85 -5.95
C LEU A 317 5.22 -3.97 -4.92
N PHE A 318 4.47 -5.03 -5.21
CA PHE A 318 4.32 -6.17 -4.29
C PHE A 318 5.11 -7.42 -4.71
N GLY A 319 5.91 -7.36 -5.78
CA GLY A 319 6.66 -8.52 -6.27
C GLY A 319 5.74 -9.64 -6.81
N LEU A 320 4.66 -9.25 -7.48
CA LEU A 320 3.59 -10.11 -8.00
C LEU A 320 3.47 -10.05 -9.53
N GLN A 321 4.56 -9.73 -10.23
CA GLN A 321 4.58 -9.55 -11.68
C GLN A 321 4.12 -10.81 -12.42
N GLU A 322 4.31 -12.00 -11.84
CA GLU A 322 3.85 -13.26 -12.43
C GLU A 322 2.32 -13.32 -12.59
N LEU A 323 1.56 -12.61 -11.75
CA LEU A 323 0.10 -12.54 -11.85
C LEU A 323 -0.35 -11.78 -13.10
N THR A 324 0.54 -10.99 -13.70
CA THR A 324 0.26 -10.23 -14.94
C THR A 324 0.43 -11.09 -16.19
N ILE A 325 0.89 -12.34 -16.07
CA ILE A 325 1.03 -13.28 -17.20
C ILE A 325 -0.36 -13.58 -17.79
N GLU A 326 -0.41 -13.70 -19.12
CA GLU A 326 -1.67 -14.01 -19.81
C GLU A 326 -2.14 -15.41 -19.45
N ASN A 327 -3.45 -15.53 -19.17
CA ASN A 327 -4.09 -16.77 -18.76
C ASN A 327 -3.39 -17.41 -17.55
N TYR A 328 -2.84 -16.61 -16.62
CA TYR A 328 -2.11 -17.09 -15.44
C TYR A 328 -2.86 -18.22 -14.70
N GLU A 329 -4.16 -18.06 -14.44
CA GLU A 329 -4.96 -19.08 -13.76
C GLU A 329 -5.07 -20.39 -14.57
N GLN A 330 -5.18 -20.30 -15.89
CA GLN A 330 -5.22 -21.47 -16.78
C GLN A 330 -3.85 -22.15 -16.84
N LYS A 331 -2.76 -21.39 -17.01
CA LYS A 331 -1.40 -21.94 -17.01
C LYS A 331 -1.07 -22.60 -15.67
N LEU A 332 -1.50 -21.98 -14.58
CA LEU A 332 -1.39 -22.57 -13.24
C LEU A 332 -2.18 -23.88 -13.15
N LYS A 333 -3.38 -23.92 -13.72
CA LYS A 333 -4.17 -25.14 -13.79
C LYS A 333 -3.52 -26.21 -14.67
N GLU A 334 -2.94 -25.87 -15.81
CA GLU A 334 -2.22 -26.81 -16.69
C GLU A 334 -1.01 -27.43 -15.98
N ILE A 335 -0.22 -26.61 -15.27
CA ILE A 335 0.82 -27.10 -14.35
C ILE A 335 0.21 -28.05 -13.31
N PHE A 336 -0.99 -27.73 -12.81
CA PHE A 336 -1.75 -28.58 -11.89
C PHE A 336 -2.48 -29.79 -12.49
N ASP A 337 -2.52 -29.94 -13.81
CA ASP A 337 -3.08 -31.12 -14.46
C ASP A 337 -1.95 -32.10 -14.82
N ILE A 338 -0.71 -31.62 -14.97
CA ILE A 338 0.47 -32.42 -15.35
C ILE A 338 1.15 -33.14 -14.17
N CYS A 339 0.95 -32.75 -12.89
CA CYS A 339 1.61 -33.48 -11.80
C CYS A 339 1.01 -34.89 -11.66
N PRO A 340 1.84 -35.94 -11.78
CA PRO A 340 1.38 -37.33 -11.87
C PRO A 340 0.80 -37.90 -10.57
N TYR A 341 0.82 -37.14 -9.48
CA TYR A 341 0.58 -37.61 -8.11
C TYR A 341 -0.84 -37.32 -7.57
N GLY A 342 -1.76 -36.82 -8.41
CA GLY A 342 -3.21 -36.84 -8.17
C GLY A 342 -3.75 -35.96 -7.03
N MET A 343 -2.90 -35.19 -6.33
CA MET A 343 -3.33 -34.10 -5.45
C MET A 343 -2.25 -33.02 -5.41
N GLN A 344 -2.63 -31.82 -5.87
CA GLN A 344 -1.76 -30.66 -5.92
C GLN A 344 -2.31 -29.55 -5.03
N ARG A 345 -1.43 -28.88 -4.30
CA ARG A 345 -1.79 -27.65 -3.58
C ARG A 345 -0.73 -26.58 -3.84
N PRO A 346 -1.14 -25.36 -4.28
CA PRO A 346 -0.24 -24.21 -4.29
C PRO A 346 0.23 -23.92 -2.88
N TYR A 347 1.52 -23.64 -2.73
CA TYR A 347 2.06 -23.05 -1.52
C TYR A 347 2.85 -21.77 -1.78
N PRO A 348 2.51 -20.68 -1.06
CA PRO A 348 1.31 -20.56 -0.22
C PRO A 348 0.01 -20.69 -1.05
N GLN A 349 -1.13 -20.91 -0.39
CA GLN A 349 -2.42 -20.94 -1.08
C GLN A 349 -2.71 -19.60 -1.76
N LEU A 350 -3.50 -19.59 -2.84
CA LEU A 350 -4.03 -18.37 -3.48
C LEU A 350 -4.92 -17.59 -2.51
N GLY A 351 -4.29 -16.77 -1.67
CA GLY A 351 -4.91 -16.06 -0.55
C GLY A 351 -3.91 -15.33 0.35
N GLY A 352 -2.64 -15.73 0.37
CA GLY A 352 -1.56 -14.95 0.99
C GLY A 352 -1.03 -13.82 0.09
N SER A 353 -0.04 -13.07 0.58
CA SER A 353 0.61 -11.95 -0.15
C SER A 353 1.74 -12.37 -1.09
N GLN A 354 1.93 -13.67 -1.29
CA GLN A 354 3.03 -14.21 -2.11
C GLN A 354 2.45 -15.10 -3.19
N VAL A 355 2.91 -14.94 -4.42
CA VAL A 355 2.59 -15.87 -5.52
C VAL A 355 2.95 -17.29 -5.08
N PRO A 356 2.11 -18.31 -5.35
CA PRO A 356 2.51 -19.69 -5.12
C PRO A 356 3.83 -19.97 -5.84
N ARG A 357 4.87 -20.31 -5.08
CA ARG A 357 6.20 -20.64 -5.65
C ARG A 357 6.43 -22.13 -5.73
N MET A 358 5.67 -22.90 -4.95
CA MET A 358 5.84 -24.34 -4.84
C MET A 358 4.52 -25.06 -5.10
N VAL A 359 4.65 -26.19 -5.77
CA VAL A 359 3.58 -27.17 -5.92
C VAL A 359 3.94 -28.37 -5.06
N TYR A 360 3.04 -28.74 -4.15
CA TYR A 360 3.17 -29.97 -3.39
C TYR A 360 2.37 -31.08 -4.03
N CYS A 361 3.05 -32.19 -4.30
CA CYS A 361 2.45 -33.40 -4.86
C CYS A 361 2.51 -34.53 -3.81
N LYS A 362 1.38 -35.25 -3.65
CA LYS A 362 1.26 -36.32 -2.64
C LYS A 362 1.74 -37.66 -3.19
N ASP A 363 2.71 -38.29 -2.52
CA ASP A 363 3.19 -39.62 -2.86
C ASP A 363 2.04 -40.62 -3.08
N ARG A 364 2.03 -41.31 -4.22
CA ARG A 364 1.17 -42.48 -4.45
C ARG A 364 1.92 -43.67 -5.01
N GLU A 365 3.07 -43.52 -5.68
CA GLU A 365 3.84 -44.65 -6.23
C GLU A 365 5.36 -44.35 -6.26
N LYS A 366 6.17 -45.40 -6.02
CA LYS A 366 7.64 -45.36 -5.78
C LYS A 366 8.51 -45.11 -7.01
N GLU A 367 7.92 -45.12 -8.21
CA GLU A 367 8.67 -44.99 -9.45
C GLU A 367 8.15 -43.76 -10.19
N HIS A 368 8.80 -42.60 -10.01
CA HIS A 368 9.05 -41.59 -11.05
C HIS A 368 9.78 -40.37 -10.45
N ASP A 369 10.74 -39.84 -11.20
CA ASP A 369 11.58 -38.69 -10.87
C ASP A 369 10.90 -37.39 -11.33
N CYS A 370 10.79 -36.40 -10.44
CA CYS A 370 10.52 -35.01 -10.86
C CYS A 370 11.75 -34.53 -11.65
N GLU A 371 11.75 -34.74 -12.98
CA GLU A 371 12.94 -34.67 -13.84
C GLU A 371 13.69 -33.32 -13.83
N HIS A 372 13.12 -32.23 -13.31
CA HIS A 372 13.75 -30.91 -13.44
C HIS A 372 13.92 -30.05 -12.19
N TYR A 373 13.51 -30.49 -10.99
CA TYR A 373 13.69 -29.65 -9.81
C TYR A 373 13.92 -30.46 -8.55
N GLY A 374 15.06 -30.19 -7.89
CA GLY A 374 15.61 -30.98 -6.79
C GLY A 374 14.57 -31.48 -5.77
N ARG A 375 14.62 -32.79 -5.51
CA ARG A 375 13.83 -33.46 -4.47
C ARG A 375 14.24 -32.95 -3.10
N ALA A 376 13.48 -32.00 -2.57
CA ALA A 376 13.50 -31.71 -1.13
C ALA A 376 12.24 -32.32 -0.51
N GLN A 377 12.42 -33.30 0.37
CA GLN A 377 11.35 -33.82 1.20
C GLN A 377 11.07 -32.79 2.29
N VAL A 378 9.82 -32.33 2.39
CA VAL A 378 9.41 -31.37 3.43
C VAL A 378 8.33 -32.03 4.27
N ALA A 379 8.54 -32.07 5.57
CA ALA A 379 7.54 -32.55 6.52
C ALA A 379 6.82 -31.35 7.11
N ILE A 380 5.51 -31.23 6.84
CA ILE A 380 4.68 -30.15 7.37
C ILE A 380 3.79 -30.74 8.47
N GLN A 381 3.81 -30.12 9.64
CA GLN A 381 2.87 -30.45 10.71
C GLN A 381 1.52 -29.78 10.42
N THR A 382 0.46 -30.57 10.28
CA THR A 382 -0.90 -30.04 10.08
C THR A 382 -1.42 -29.37 11.35
N PRO A 383 -2.49 -28.55 11.27
CA PRO A 383 -3.16 -28.01 12.46
C PRO A 383 -3.65 -29.08 13.44
N SER A 384 -3.85 -30.31 12.97
CA SER A 384 -4.19 -31.48 13.80
C SER A 384 -2.98 -32.18 14.43
N GLY A 385 -1.78 -31.62 14.33
CA GLY A 385 -0.53 -32.19 14.87
C GLY A 385 0.07 -33.34 14.06
N LYS A 386 -0.57 -33.75 12.96
CA LYS A 386 -0.11 -34.86 12.11
C LYS A 386 1.01 -34.39 11.19
N MET A 387 2.13 -35.10 11.19
CA MET A 387 3.19 -34.88 10.20
C MET A 387 2.75 -35.44 8.84
N VAL A 388 2.72 -34.59 7.82
CA VAL A 388 2.48 -34.99 6.44
C VAL A 388 3.73 -34.67 5.63
N GLN A 389 4.26 -35.69 4.96
CA GLN A 389 5.41 -35.55 4.08
C GLN A 389 4.94 -35.12 2.69
N TYR A 390 5.62 -34.13 2.15
CA TYR A 390 5.42 -33.62 0.80
C TYR A 390 6.74 -33.64 0.04
N TYR A 391 6.66 -33.88 -1.26
CA TYR A 391 7.79 -33.69 -2.17
C TYR A 391 7.67 -32.33 -2.82
N LYS A 392 8.75 -31.57 -2.77
CA LYS A 392 8.89 -30.28 -3.47
C LYS A 392 9.25 -30.56 -4.93
N CYS A 393 8.37 -30.19 -5.86
CA CYS A 393 8.71 -30.14 -7.28
C CYS A 393 8.58 -28.69 -7.78
N GLY A 394 9.72 -28.12 -8.20
CA GLY A 394 9.84 -26.87 -8.96
C GLY A 394 9.43 -25.54 -8.33
N THR A 395 10.14 -24.48 -8.75
CA THR A 395 9.70 -23.09 -8.64
C THR A 395 8.80 -22.76 -9.82
N MET A 396 7.51 -22.53 -9.57
CA MET A 396 6.52 -22.20 -10.62
C MET A 396 6.95 -21.02 -11.52
N THR A 397 7.69 -20.06 -10.96
CA THR A 397 8.18 -18.89 -11.68
C THR A 397 8.96 -19.25 -12.94
N ASN A 398 9.84 -20.27 -12.89
CA ASN A 398 10.62 -20.66 -14.07
C ASN A 398 9.74 -21.32 -15.15
N ALA A 399 8.84 -22.23 -14.76
CA ALA A 399 7.92 -22.87 -15.71
C ALA A 399 6.96 -21.85 -16.33
N LEU A 400 6.44 -20.89 -15.54
CA LEU A 400 5.61 -19.80 -16.05
C LEU A 400 6.37 -18.85 -16.98
N VAL A 401 7.66 -18.59 -16.70
CA VAL A 401 8.54 -17.78 -17.55
C VAL A 401 8.84 -18.51 -18.87
N GLU A 402 9.17 -19.81 -18.84
CA GLU A 402 9.39 -20.60 -20.07
C GLU A 402 8.11 -20.69 -20.92
N LEU A 403 6.96 -20.96 -20.31
CA LEU A 403 5.65 -20.91 -20.98
C LEU A 403 5.28 -19.52 -21.53
N ASN A 404 5.95 -18.45 -21.08
CA ASN A 404 5.78 -17.11 -21.61
C ASN A 404 6.68 -16.86 -22.83
N LYS A 405 7.83 -17.54 -22.91
CA LYS A 405 8.73 -17.46 -24.07
C LYS A 405 8.15 -18.17 -25.29
N GLU A 406 7.46 -19.29 -25.09
CA GLU A 406 6.83 -20.08 -26.17
C GLU A 406 5.65 -19.36 -26.87
N ILE A 407 5.05 -18.36 -26.21
CA ILE A 407 3.84 -17.67 -26.69
C ILE A 407 4.17 -16.30 -27.30
N ARG A 408 5.38 -15.76 -27.09
CA ARG A 408 5.81 -14.58 -27.86
C ARG A 408 6.10 -15.05 -29.28
N PRO A 409 5.31 -14.66 -30.31
CA PRO A 409 5.80 -14.81 -31.66
C PRO A 409 7.13 -14.06 -31.72
N THR A 410 8.16 -14.70 -32.27
CA THR A 410 9.35 -14.01 -32.72
C THR A 410 8.88 -12.90 -33.66
N VAL A 411 8.86 -11.67 -33.14
CA VAL A 411 8.80 -10.49 -33.98
C VAL A 411 10.19 -10.39 -34.59
N GLU A 412 10.31 -10.94 -35.80
CA GLU A 412 11.42 -10.60 -36.70
C GLU A 412 11.32 -9.15 -37.17
#